data_AF-A0A951DTA4-F1
#
_entry.id   AF-A0A951DTA4-F1
#
_cell.length_a   1.000
_cell.length_b   1.000
_cell.length_c   1.000
_cell.angle_alpha   90.00
_cell.angle_beta   90.00
_cell.angle_gamma   90.00
#
_symmetry.space_group_name_H-M   'P 1'
#
loop_
_entity.id
_entity.type
_entity.pdbx_description
1 polymer ?
#
loop_
_entity_poly.entity_id
_entity_poly.type
_entity_poly.pdbx_seq_one_letter_code
_entity_poly.pdbx_strand_id
1 'polypeptide(L)' 'MHVEPREGESFDQMLRRFKTSMDKSGILREYKRKRYFKTNSELQREKAKAAARRRLRRPKMTRGPRPQR' A
#
# COMPACT_ATOMS: atom_id res chain seq x y z
N MET A 1 0.99 13.62 -8.90
CA MET A 1 1.54 12.29 -9.24
C MET A 1 1.79 12.31 -10.74
N HIS A 2 3.05 12.39 -11.14
CA HIS A 2 3.46 12.58 -12.54
C HIS A 2 4.19 11.32 -13.01
N VAL A 3 3.82 10.79 -14.18
CA VAL A 3 4.49 9.63 -14.79
C VAL A 3 4.77 10.00 -16.24
N GLU A 4 6.05 10.13 -16.57
CA GLU A 4 6.50 10.37 -17.93
C GLU A 4 6.64 9.05 -18.70
N PRO A 5 6.39 9.07 -20.02
CA PRO A 5 6.69 7.93 -20.88
C PRO A 5 8.21 7.67 -20.87
N ARG A 6 8.59 6.38 -20.82
CA ARG A 6 10.00 5.99 -21.01
C ARG A 6 10.20 5.55 -22.45
N GLU A 7 11.41 5.78 -22.96
CA GLU A 7 11.80 5.31 -24.29
C GLU A 7 11.70 3.77 -24.38
N GLY A 8 11.06 3.27 -25.43
CA GLY A 8 10.84 1.83 -25.65
C GLY A 8 9.75 1.18 -24.79
N GLU A 9 9.00 1.95 -24.01
CA GLU A 9 7.91 1.41 -23.17
C GLU A 9 6.59 1.29 -23.95
N SER A 10 5.90 0.14 -23.79
CA SER A 10 4.53 -0.02 -24.27
C SER A 10 3.52 0.76 -23.42
N PHE A 11 2.45 1.27 -24.03
CA PHE A 11 1.37 1.98 -23.33
C PHE A 11 0.84 1.23 -22.09
N ASP A 12 0.67 -0.10 -22.17
CA ASP A 12 0.16 -0.90 -21.04
C ASP A 12 1.12 -0.88 -19.84
N GLN A 13 2.43 -0.87 -20.08
CA GLN A 13 3.44 -0.79 -19.02
C GLN A 13 3.38 0.58 -18.33
N MET A 14 3.24 1.66 -19.11
CA MET A 14 3.10 3.01 -18.59
C MET A 14 1.85 3.15 -17.72
N LEU A 15 0.72 2.59 -18.19
CA LEU A 15 -0.55 2.57 -17.46
C LEU A 15 -0.43 1.81 -16.13
N ARG A 16 0.28 0.67 -16.10
CA ARG A 16 0.53 -0.07 -14.86
C ARG A 16 1.34 0.74 -13.86
N ARG A 17 2.38 1.45 -14.31
CA ARG A 17 3.16 2.35 -13.43
C ARG A 17 2.32 3.47 -12.88
N PHE A 18 1.50 4.09 -13.73
CA PHE A 18 0.56 5.12 -13.31
C PHE A 18 -0.39 4.61 -12.24
N LYS A 19 -1.07 3.47 -12.47
CA LYS A 19 -1.96 2.83 -11.48
C LYS A 19 -1.22 2.54 -10.16
N THR A 20 -0.02 1.98 -10.24
CA THR A 20 0.81 1.70 -9.06
C THR A 20 1.19 2.96 -8.29
N SER A 21 1.55 4.04 -9.01
CA SER A 21 1.90 5.31 -8.40
C SER A 21 0.66 6.01 -7.78
N MET A 22 -0.53 5.79 -8.34
CA MET A 22 -1.81 6.22 -7.76
C MET A 22 -2.10 5.49 -6.46
N ASP A 23 -1.95 4.17 -6.46
CA ASP A 23 -2.14 3.36 -5.27
C ASP A 23 -1.10 3.69 -4.19
N LYS A 24 0.15 3.96 -4.59
CA LYS A 24 1.24 4.36 -3.69
C LYS A 24 1.00 5.74 -3.08
N SER A 25 0.47 6.69 -3.84
CA SER A 25 0.12 8.02 -3.32
C SER A 25 -0.96 7.95 -2.24
N GLY A 26 -1.78 6.89 -2.23
CA GLY A 26 -2.78 6.64 -1.21
C GLY A 26 -3.98 7.60 -1.27
N ILE A 27 -4.08 8.44 -2.30
CA ILE A 27 -5.12 9.48 -2.41
C ILE A 27 -6.54 8.89 -2.39
N LEU A 28 -6.76 7.77 -3.07
CA LEU A 28 -8.06 7.07 -3.07
C LEU A 28 -8.39 6.47 -1.69
N ARG A 29 -7.37 6.03 -0.94
CA ARG A 29 -7.54 5.51 0.41
C ARG A 29 -7.87 6.62 1.39
N GLU A 30 -7.25 7.78 1.24
CA GLU A 30 -7.55 8.95 2.04
C GLU A 30 -8.95 9.49 1.77
N TYR A 31 -9.33 9.60 0.49
CA TYR A 31 -10.68 9.97 0.08
C TYR A 31 -11.74 9.06 0.73
N LYS A 32 -11.56 7.74 0.64
CA LYS A 32 -12.47 6.77 1.30
C LYS A 32 -12.50 6.91 2.83
N ARG A 33 -11.38 7.26 3.45
CA ARG A 33 -11.29 7.47 4.90
C ARG A 33 -12.03 8.75 5.34
N LYS A 34 -11.96 9.81 4.53
CA LYS A 34 -12.54 11.14 4.81
C LYS A 34 -13.97 11.33 4.30
N ARG A 35 -14.51 10.37 3.52
CA ARG A 35 -15.86 10.47 2.93
C ARG A 35 -16.99 10.71 3.95
N TYR A 36 -16.82 10.25 5.18
CA TYR A 36 -17.78 10.42 6.27
C TYR A 36 -17.03 10.64 7.58
N PHE A 37 -17.70 11.30 8.53
CA PHE A 37 -17.16 11.49 9.87
C PHE A 37 -17.01 10.13 10.56
N LYS A 38 -15.87 9.94 11.23
CA LYS A 38 -15.60 8.81 12.11
C LYS A 38 -15.12 9.36 13.43
N THR A 39 -15.64 8.80 14.51
CA THR A 39 -15.14 9.10 15.85
C THR A 39 -13.69 8.62 16.00
N ASN A 40 -12.97 9.20 16.96
CA ASN A 40 -11.59 8.80 17.25
C ASN A 40 -11.47 7.31 17.55
N SER A 41 -12.44 6.72 18.26
CA SER A 41 -12.48 5.29 18.57
C SER A 41 -12.54 4.43 17.29
N GLU A 42 -13.41 4.79 16.35
CA GLU A 42 -13.55 4.08 15.07
C GLU A 42 -12.27 4.18 14.22
N LEU A 43 -11.63 5.35 14.19
CA LEU A 43 -10.36 5.55 13.50
C LEU A 43 -9.26 4.63 14.08
N GLN A 44 -9.17 4.52 15.40
CA GLN A 44 -8.20 3.63 16.05
C GLN A 44 -8.52 2.15 15.77
N ARG A 45 -9.79 1.76 15.83
CA ARG A 45 -10.23 0.39 15.51
C ARG A 45 -9.89 0.01 14.08
N GLU A 46 -10.12 0.91 13.11
CA GLU A 46 -9.75 0.68 11.71
C GLU A 46 -8.24 0.57 11.51
N LYS A 47 -7.46 1.43 12.18
CA LYS A 47 -6.00 1.41 12.14
C LYS A 47 -5.45 0.09 12.68
N ALA A 48 -5.95 -0.37 13.82
CA ALA A 48 -5.59 -1.67 14.40
C ALA A 48 -5.94 -2.84 13.47
N LYS A 49 -7.16 -2.85 12.91
CA LYS A 49 -7.59 -3.88 11.94
C LYS A 49 -6.73 -3.87 10.67
N ALA A 50 -6.35 -2.69 10.17
CA ALA A 50 -5.44 -2.57 9.03
C ALA A 50 -4.03 -3.10 9.34
N ALA A 51 -3.49 -2.81 10.53
CA ALA A 51 -2.20 -3.31 10.97
C ALA A 51 -2.19 -4.85 11.11
N ALA A 52 -3.23 -5.43 11.72
CA ALA A 52 -3.39 -6.87 11.85
C ALA A 52 -3.44 -7.57 10.48
N ARG A 53 -4.22 -7.04 9.54
CA ARG A 53 -4.26 -7.56 8.15
C ARG A 53 -2.92 -7.48 7.44
N ARG A 54 -2.17 -6.38 7.63
CA ARG A 54 -0.83 -6.21 7.05
C ARG A 54 0.16 -7.22 7.64
N ARG A 55 0.08 -7.50 8.94
CA ARG A 55 0.91 -8.50 9.62
C ARG A 55 0.64 -9.91 9.08
N LEU A 56 -0.63 -10.26 8.86
CA LEU A 56 -1.00 -11.58 8.33
C LEU A 56 -0.56 -11.79 6.88
N ARG A 57 -0.55 -10.72 6.06
CA ARG A 57 -0.11 -10.75 4.66
C ARG A 57 1.40 -10.72 4.47
N ARG A 58 2.20 -10.41 5.51
CA ARG A 58 3.65 -10.52 5.40
C ARG A 58 3.99 -12.01 5.46
N PRO A 59 4.64 -12.59 4.43
CA PRO A 59 5.18 -13.94 4.57
C PRO A 59 6.06 -13.94 5.82
N LYS A 60 5.92 -14.98 6.66
CA LYS A 60 6.86 -15.22 7.75
C LYS A 60 8.19 -15.46 7.06
N MET A 61 8.97 -14.40 6.86
CA MET A 61 10.33 -14.49 6.38
C MET A 61 11.02 -15.38 7.40
N THR A 62 11.20 -16.64 7.04
CA THR A 62 11.94 -17.60 7.83
C THR A 62 13.31 -16.96 7.96
N ARG A 63 13.58 -16.38 9.13
CA ARG A 63 14.95 -16.09 9.50
C ARG A 63 15.57 -17.47 9.59
N GLY A 64 16.25 -17.88 8.50
CA GLY A 64 17.10 -19.05 8.52
C GLY A 64 18.00 -18.99 9.76
N PRO A 65 18.39 -20.13 10.33
CA PRO A 65 19.18 -20.16 11.55
C PRO A 65 20.38 -19.22 11.38
N ARG A 66 20.61 -18.35 12.38
CA ARG A 66 21.80 -17.49 12.41
C ARG A 66 23.01 -18.41 12.33
N PRO A 67 23.96 -18.21 11.39
CA PRO A 67 25.15 -19.04 11.34
C PRO A 67 25.89 -18.87 12.66
N GLN A 68 26.01 -19.96 13.42
CA GLN A 68 26.88 -20.02 14.58
C GLN A 68 28.31 -20.01 14.03
N ARG A 69 29.05 -18.95 14.35
CA ARG A 69 30.51 -19.00 14.31
C ARG A 69 31.00 -19.75 15.53
#